data_AF-A0A7Y4X1N9-F1
#
_entry.id   AF-A0A7Y4X1N9-F1
#
_cell.length_a   1.000
_cell.length_b   1.000
_cell.length_c   1.000
_cell.angle_alpha   90.00
_cell.angle_beta   90.00
_cell.angle_gamma   90.00
#
_symmetry.space_group_name_H-M   'P 1'
#
loop_
_entity.id
_entity.type
_entity.pdbx_description
1 polymer ?
#
loop_
_entity_poly.entity_id
_entity_poly.type
_entity_poly.pdbx_seq_one_letter_code
_entity_poly.pdbx_strand_id
1 'polypeptide(L)'
;MKKLFFIPVVIFLIACNNSKKDTQPSSENNNSNVQQPADNNTPSTTTAPANSTSVTYSVEGTEINNYASILVSKDKDNLQAGAPFICMLNSNSAKNNNEYLTLNFIFDTKPGTYPVVGYSFQRGNSPDNEMYGGLLGGKPKLTDYKVTITECKDLGSNNLGGHKWSISGTCEDISIKAAGIMLMDKSKNHPAEIKINKISFSNLSFDDNWEEMMEKAMDQMKKNK
;
A
#
# COMPACT_ATOMS: atom_id res chain seq x y z
N MET A 1 -4.69 22.52 -51.13
CA MET A 1 -3.22 22.32 -51.07
C MET A 1 -2.91 21.45 -49.86
N LYS A 2 -2.10 20.41 -50.04
CA LYS A 2 -1.60 19.49 -49.00
C LYS A 2 -0.48 20.13 -48.17
N LYS A 3 -0.35 19.70 -46.90
CA LYS A 3 0.86 19.46 -46.06
C LYS A 3 0.40 19.51 -44.60
N LEU A 4 0.21 18.40 -43.87
CA LEU A 4 1.18 17.48 -43.24
C LEU A 4 2.31 18.19 -42.46
N PHE A 5 2.65 17.66 -41.28
CA PHE A 5 3.87 17.78 -40.45
C PHE A 5 3.59 18.22 -39.00
N PHE A 6 4.18 17.64 -37.94
CA PHE A 6 4.77 16.32 -37.61
C PHE A 6 5.00 16.39 -36.07
N ILE A 7 4.82 15.30 -35.33
CA ILE A 7 5.17 15.17 -33.91
C ILE A 7 6.69 14.95 -33.79
N PRO A 8 7.32 15.34 -32.67
CA PRO A 8 8.33 14.48 -32.05
C PRO A 8 7.99 14.12 -30.59
N VAL A 9 7.96 12.81 -30.36
CA VAL A 9 7.97 12.14 -29.06
C VAL A 9 9.40 12.22 -28.53
N VAL A 10 9.59 12.74 -27.32
CA VAL A 10 10.88 12.66 -26.62
C VAL A 10 10.80 11.49 -25.63
N ILE A 11 11.50 10.42 -26.00
CA ILE A 11 11.80 9.25 -25.15
C ILE A 11 12.97 9.64 -24.25
N PHE A 12 12.78 9.64 -22.93
CA PHE A 12 13.90 9.64 -21.98
C PHE A 12 14.19 8.20 -21.55
N LEU A 13 15.19 7.61 -22.20
CA LEU A 13 15.95 6.46 -21.68
C LEU A 13 17.21 7.02 -21.02
N ILE A 14 17.37 6.82 -19.72
CA ILE A 14 18.68 6.97 -19.07
C ILE A 14 19.05 5.60 -18.51
N ALA A 15 19.87 4.90 -19.29
CA ALA A 15 20.75 3.86 -18.80
C ALA A 15 22.09 4.52 -18.45
N CYS A 16 22.59 4.31 -17.23
CA CYS A 16 23.99 4.53 -16.89
C CYS A 16 24.59 3.23 -16.35
N ASN A 17 25.37 2.58 -17.19
CA ASN A 17 26.50 1.73 -16.84
C ASN A 17 27.68 2.37 -17.61
N ASN A 18 28.91 2.54 -17.13
CA ASN A 18 29.68 1.73 -16.21
C ASN A 18 30.98 2.50 -15.83
N SER A 19 31.84 1.86 -15.01
CA SER A 19 33.30 2.00 -14.96
C SER A 19 33.91 3.06 -14.01
N LYS A 20 34.37 2.58 -12.85
CA LYS A 20 35.78 2.73 -12.46
C LYS A 20 36.34 1.38 -12.00
N LYS A 21 37.33 0.88 -12.74
CA LYS A 21 38.32 -0.10 -12.24
C LYS A 21 39.22 0.64 -11.26
N ASP A 22 39.53 0.01 -10.13
CA ASP A 22 40.88 0.08 -9.58
C ASP A 22 41.21 -1.18 -8.75
N THR A 23 42.13 -1.93 -9.34
CA THR A 23 43.20 -2.80 -8.82
C THR A 23 43.19 -3.15 -7.32
N GLN A 24 42.99 -4.44 -7.06
CA GLN A 24 43.35 -5.15 -5.83
C GLN A 24 44.88 -5.37 -5.77
N PRO A 25 45.53 -5.21 -4.61
CA PRO A 25 46.69 -6.00 -4.26
C PRO A 25 46.31 -7.11 -3.27
N SER A 26 46.78 -8.32 -3.60
CA SER A 26 46.82 -9.50 -2.76
C SER A 26 47.64 -9.22 -1.49
N SER A 27 47.21 -9.74 -0.33
CA SER A 27 48.09 -9.93 0.82
C SER A 27 47.64 -11.12 1.64
N GLU A 28 48.65 -11.88 2.05
CA GLU A 28 48.63 -13.19 2.69
C GLU A 28 48.17 -13.14 4.16
N ASN A 29 47.84 -14.33 4.67
CA ASN A 29 47.67 -14.67 6.09
C ASN A 29 48.74 -14.06 7.00
N ASN A 30 48.34 -13.59 8.19
CA ASN A 30 49.00 -13.95 9.44
C ASN A 30 48.16 -13.62 10.68
N ASN A 31 48.18 -14.57 11.63
CA ASN A 31 47.68 -14.48 13.00
C ASN A 31 48.20 -13.23 13.73
N SER A 32 47.35 -12.59 14.53
CA SER A 32 47.72 -12.10 15.87
C SER A 32 46.47 -11.78 16.69
N ASN A 33 46.38 -12.48 17.82
CA ASN A 33 45.40 -12.34 18.86
C ASN A 33 45.76 -11.12 19.72
N VAL A 34 44.96 -10.04 19.68
CA VAL A 34 45.02 -8.96 20.69
C VAL A 34 43.61 -8.53 21.01
N GLN A 35 43.24 -8.75 22.27
CA GLN A 35 41.98 -8.35 22.86
C GLN A 35 42.16 -6.97 23.50
N GLN A 36 41.41 -5.98 23.02
CA GLN A 36 41.15 -4.73 23.74
C GLN A 36 39.71 -4.27 23.44
N PRO A 37 39.00 -3.67 24.42
CA PRO A 37 37.56 -3.44 24.36
C PRO A 37 37.26 -2.16 23.57
N ALA A 38 36.30 -2.21 22.66
CA ALA A 38 35.74 -1.03 22.03
C ALA A 38 34.33 -0.80 22.56
N ASP A 39 34.19 0.27 23.35
CA ASP A 39 32.92 0.92 23.65
C ASP A 39 32.15 1.15 22.34
N ASN A 40 30.92 0.65 22.27
CA ASN A 40 30.06 0.85 21.11
C ASN A 40 28.70 1.39 21.56
N ASN A 41 28.69 2.64 21.99
CA ASN A 41 27.49 3.49 21.93
C ASN A 41 27.26 3.89 20.46
N THR A 42 26.70 2.97 19.68
CA THR A 42 26.06 3.29 18.41
C THR A 42 24.60 2.90 18.56
N PRO A 43 23.61 3.79 18.31
CA PRO A 43 22.23 3.35 18.23
C PRO A 43 22.15 2.38 17.05
N SER A 44 22.10 1.08 17.34
CA SER A 44 21.71 0.10 16.35
C SER A 44 20.29 0.44 15.96
N THR A 45 20.13 1.11 14.82
CA THR A 45 18.94 0.95 14.00
C THR A 45 18.90 -0.52 13.61
N THR A 46 18.33 -1.34 14.48
CA THR A 46 17.80 -2.64 14.10
C THR A 46 16.71 -2.34 13.09
N THR A 47 17.08 -2.32 11.81
CA THR A 47 16.13 -2.55 10.74
C THR A 47 15.46 -3.87 11.07
N ALA A 48 14.21 -3.79 11.51
CA ALA A 48 13.36 -4.96 11.70
C ALA A 48 13.43 -5.82 10.42
N PRO A 49 13.50 -7.16 10.53
CA PRO A 49 13.61 -8.01 9.36
C PRO A 49 12.43 -7.74 8.42
N ALA A 50 12.75 -7.38 7.18
CA ALA A 50 11.80 -7.21 6.08
C ALA A 50 11.27 -8.58 5.66
N ASN A 51 10.34 -9.14 6.44
CA ASN A 51 9.55 -10.33 6.12
C ASN A 51 8.32 -10.40 7.03
N SER A 52 7.46 -9.37 7.01
CA SER A 52 6.16 -9.45 7.68
C SER A 52 5.03 -9.29 6.67
N THR A 53 4.38 -10.41 6.35
CA THR A 53 3.02 -10.40 5.81
C THR A 53 2.16 -9.55 6.76
N SER A 54 1.50 -8.53 6.23
CA SER A 54 0.66 -7.63 7.02
C SER A 54 -0.83 -7.78 6.71
N VAL A 55 -1.15 -8.47 5.60
CA VAL A 55 -2.51 -8.84 5.19
C VAL A 55 -2.56 -10.26 4.67
N THR A 56 -3.57 -11.01 5.08
CA THR A 56 -3.95 -12.28 4.51
C THR A 56 -5.38 -12.18 4.02
N TYR A 57 -5.66 -12.61 2.79
CA TYR A 57 -7.04 -12.75 2.34
C TYR A 57 -7.27 -14.08 1.63
N SER A 58 -8.49 -14.58 1.71
CA SER A 58 -8.91 -15.81 1.04
C SER A 58 -9.85 -15.50 -0.11
N VAL A 59 -9.45 -15.90 -1.32
CA VAL A 59 -10.26 -15.80 -2.53
C VAL A 59 -10.58 -17.19 -3.01
N GLU A 60 -11.86 -17.52 -3.14
CA GLU A 60 -12.32 -18.81 -3.68
C GLU A 60 -11.70 -20.02 -2.93
N GLY A 61 -11.53 -19.89 -1.61
CA GLY A 61 -10.93 -20.93 -0.77
C GLY A 61 -9.39 -21.01 -0.79
N THR A 62 -8.71 -20.16 -1.56
CA THR A 62 -7.24 -20.07 -1.57
C THR A 62 -6.78 -18.92 -0.69
N GLU A 63 -5.92 -19.21 0.30
CA GLU A 63 -5.31 -18.20 1.17
C GLU A 63 -4.10 -17.53 0.52
N ILE A 64 -4.03 -16.20 0.62
CA ILE A 64 -3.04 -15.36 -0.03
C ILE A 64 -2.45 -14.41 1.00
N ASN A 65 -1.12 -14.45 1.11
CA ASN A 65 -0.33 -13.63 2.03
C ASN A 65 0.30 -12.47 1.27
N ASN A 66 0.07 -11.25 1.78
CA ASN A 66 0.35 -10.02 1.08
C ASN A 66 1.06 -9.01 1.96
N TYR A 67 1.75 -8.10 1.30
CA TYR A 67 2.19 -6.86 1.90
C TYR A 67 1.09 -5.82 1.71
N ALA A 68 0.88 -5.02 2.72
CA ALA A 68 -0.10 -3.96 2.68
C ALA A 68 0.36 -2.70 3.38
N SER A 69 -0.21 -1.60 2.93
CA SER A 69 -0.12 -0.29 3.55
C SER A 69 -1.52 0.23 3.86
N ILE A 70 -1.55 1.20 4.76
CA ILE A 70 -2.75 1.88 5.17
C ILE A 70 -2.49 3.38 5.11
N LEU A 71 -3.48 4.12 4.63
CA LEU A 71 -3.51 5.57 4.68
C LEU A 71 -4.80 5.99 5.37
N VAL A 72 -4.70 6.95 6.29
CA VAL A 72 -5.83 7.41 7.09
C VAL A 72 -5.95 8.92 6.91
N SER A 73 -6.93 9.34 6.12
CA SER A 73 -7.22 10.75 5.84
C SER A 73 -8.26 11.29 6.79
N LYS A 74 -8.13 12.57 7.16
CA LYS A 74 -9.22 13.32 7.79
C LYS A 74 -10.20 13.68 6.68
N ASP A 75 -11.43 13.18 6.72
CA ASP A 75 -12.46 13.68 5.80
C ASP A 75 -12.85 15.10 6.23
N LYS A 76 -12.50 16.10 5.41
CA LYS A 76 -12.79 17.51 5.68
C LYS A 76 -14.18 17.93 5.15
N ASP A 77 -14.77 17.16 4.24
CA ASP A 77 -15.98 17.55 3.50
C ASP A 77 -17.23 16.80 3.92
N ASN A 78 -17.11 15.66 4.60
CA ASN A 78 -18.22 14.97 5.25
C ASN A 78 -17.76 14.37 6.56
N LEU A 79 -18.76 14.10 7.42
CA LEU A 79 -18.76 13.22 8.59
C LEU A 79 -18.83 13.97 9.96
N GLN A 80 -19.77 13.50 10.80
CA GLN A 80 -20.28 14.15 12.01
C GLN A 80 -19.28 14.15 13.21
N ALA A 81 -19.59 14.94 14.26
CA ALA A 81 -18.79 15.02 15.48
C ALA A 81 -18.57 13.63 16.12
N GLY A 82 -17.30 13.26 16.31
CA GLY A 82 -16.87 11.92 16.74
C GLY A 82 -15.66 11.33 15.99
N ALA A 83 -15.01 12.14 15.13
CA ALA A 83 -13.78 11.90 14.35
C ALA A 83 -13.90 10.86 13.20
N PRO A 84 -14.02 11.33 11.95
CA PRO A 84 -14.36 10.44 10.86
C PRO A 84 -13.23 10.34 9.83
N PHE A 85 -12.28 9.47 10.13
CA PHE A 85 -11.21 9.20 9.21
C PHE A 85 -11.69 8.32 8.06
N ILE A 86 -11.23 8.59 6.84
CA ILE A 86 -11.31 7.62 5.75
C ILE A 86 -10.00 6.82 5.78
N CYS A 87 -10.14 5.54 6.06
CA CYS A 87 -9.05 4.60 5.95
C CYS A 87 -9.06 3.95 4.55
N MET A 88 -7.90 3.90 3.91
CA MET A 88 -7.64 3.14 2.70
C MET A 88 -6.56 2.10 2.99
N LEU A 89 -6.95 0.82 2.98
CA LEU A 89 -6.04 -0.32 3.01
C LEU A 89 -5.74 -0.73 1.57
N ASN A 90 -4.47 -0.82 1.22
CA ASN A 90 -4.02 -1.39 -0.05
C ASN A 90 -3.11 -2.58 0.22
N SER A 91 -3.38 -3.71 -0.43
CA SER A 91 -2.49 -4.87 -0.39
C SER A 91 -2.12 -5.35 -1.78
N ASN A 92 -0.88 -5.82 -1.92
CA ASN A 92 -0.34 -6.37 -3.15
C ASN A 92 0.30 -7.74 -2.86
N SER A 93 -0.02 -8.71 -3.71
CA SER A 93 0.60 -10.03 -3.67
C SER A 93 2.00 -10.02 -4.27
N ALA A 94 2.96 -10.51 -3.49
CA ALA A 94 4.31 -10.81 -3.99
C ALA A 94 4.34 -12.07 -4.90
N LYS A 95 3.23 -12.80 -5.06
CA LYS A 95 3.14 -14.01 -5.89
C LYS A 95 2.74 -13.67 -7.33
N ASN A 96 3.06 -14.59 -8.25
CA ASN A 96 2.92 -14.52 -9.72
C ASN A 96 1.54 -14.12 -10.29
N ASN A 97 0.50 -13.98 -9.46
CA ASN A 97 -0.86 -13.67 -9.89
C ASN A 97 -1.18 -12.17 -9.89
N ASN A 98 -0.23 -11.30 -9.52
CA ASN A 98 -0.38 -9.82 -9.56
C ASN A 98 -1.73 -9.35 -9.01
N GLU A 99 -2.01 -9.79 -7.78
CA GLU A 99 -3.26 -9.47 -7.12
C GLU A 99 -3.15 -8.18 -6.30
N TYR A 100 -4.15 -7.33 -6.43
CA TYR A 100 -4.25 -6.06 -5.73
C TYR A 100 -5.62 -5.92 -5.11
N LEU A 101 -5.66 -5.60 -3.83
CA LEU A 101 -6.88 -5.33 -3.09
C LEU A 101 -6.81 -3.91 -2.53
N THR A 102 -7.89 -3.17 -2.70
CA THR A 102 -8.14 -1.91 -2.00
C THR A 102 -9.42 -2.05 -1.19
N LEU A 103 -9.38 -1.63 0.07
CA LEU A 103 -10.53 -1.58 0.97
C LEU A 103 -10.58 -0.24 1.68
N ASN A 104 -11.68 0.49 1.50
CA ASN A 104 -11.92 1.79 2.10
C ASN A 104 -13.01 1.70 3.16
N PHE A 105 -12.80 2.26 4.33
CA PHE A 105 -13.77 2.26 5.43
C PHE A 105 -13.67 3.53 6.29
N ILE A 106 -14.78 3.90 6.93
CA ILE A 106 -14.83 5.04 7.86
C ILE A 106 -14.32 4.57 9.22
N PHE A 107 -13.43 5.30 9.87
CA PHE A 107 -12.68 4.85 11.04
C PHE A 107 -12.55 5.95 12.10
N ASP A 108 -12.49 5.56 13.38
CA ASP A 108 -12.41 6.47 14.53
C ASP A 108 -11.34 6.01 15.55
N THR A 109 -10.11 5.72 15.09
CA THR A 109 -8.90 5.50 15.94
C THR A 109 -9.07 4.62 17.18
N LYS A 110 -10.03 3.68 17.16
CA LYS A 110 -10.35 2.78 18.26
C LYS A 110 -10.90 1.44 17.75
N PRO A 111 -10.82 0.36 18.53
CA PRO A 111 -11.48 -0.89 18.18
C PRO A 111 -12.98 -0.70 17.98
N GLY A 112 -13.57 -1.44 17.04
CA GLY A 112 -14.97 -1.30 16.69
C GLY A 112 -15.31 -1.83 15.31
N THR A 113 -16.58 -1.71 14.94
CA THR A 113 -17.07 -2.12 13.62
C THR A 113 -17.43 -0.90 12.80
N TYR A 114 -16.94 -0.88 11.58
CA TYR A 114 -16.90 0.28 10.72
C TYR A 114 -17.44 -0.03 9.33
N PRO A 115 -18.22 0.87 8.71
CA PRO A 115 -18.78 0.63 7.40
C PRO A 115 -17.69 0.71 6.32
N VAL A 116 -17.73 -0.25 5.40
CA VAL A 116 -16.95 -0.19 4.17
C VAL A 116 -17.61 0.79 3.21
N VAL A 117 -16.80 1.68 2.62
CA VAL A 117 -17.25 2.74 1.71
C VAL A 117 -16.69 2.62 0.29
N GLY A 118 -15.85 1.60 0.05
CA GLY A 118 -15.30 1.30 -1.25
C GLY A 118 -14.41 0.06 -1.20
N TYR A 119 -14.34 -0.66 -2.31
CA TYR A 119 -13.48 -1.82 -2.45
C TYR A 119 -13.19 -2.07 -3.93
N SER A 120 -12.03 -2.63 -4.21
CA SER A 120 -11.67 -3.13 -5.52
C SER A 120 -10.68 -4.28 -5.41
N PHE A 121 -10.72 -5.17 -6.38
CA PHE A 121 -9.80 -6.27 -6.49
C PHE A 121 -9.32 -6.39 -7.93
N GLN A 122 -8.04 -6.68 -8.13
CA GLN A 122 -7.46 -6.99 -9.43
C GLN A 122 -6.70 -8.29 -9.31
N ARG A 123 -6.69 -9.08 -10.38
CA ARG A 123 -5.88 -10.30 -10.53
C ARG A 123 -5.37 -10.41 -11.95
N GLY A 124 -4.18 -10.96 -12.11
CA GLY A 124 -3.60 -11.29 -13.41
C GLY A 124 -2.73 -10.19 -14.00
N ASN A 125 -2.13 -10.52 -15.15
CA ASN A 125 -1.17 -9.70 -15.86
C ASN A 125 -1.83 -9.02 -17.06
N SER A 126 -1.40 -7.81 -17.39
CA SER A 126 -1.79 -7.17 -18.65
C SER A 126 -1.37 -8.06 -19.84
N PRO A 127 -2.25 -8.25 -20.85
CA PRO A 127 -3.54 -7.59 -21.08
C PRO A 127 -4.78 -8.35 -20.56
N ASP A 128 -4.58 -9.41 -19.78
CA ASP A 128 -5.63 -10.33 -19.32
C ASP A 128 -5.98 -10.12 -17.83
N ASN A 129 -5.67 -8.93 -17.29
CA ASN A 129 -5.97 -8.62 -15.91
C ASN A 129 -7.48 -8.52 -15.70
N GLU A 130 -7.96 -9.22 -14.69
CA GLU A 130 -9.32 -9.13 -14.20
C GLU A 130 -9.42 -7.93 -13.26
N MET A 131 -10.44 -7.10 -13.46
CA MET A 131 -10.69 -5.91 -12.65
C MET A 131 -12.09 -6.01 -12.05
N TYR A 132 -12.16 -6.01 -10.73
CA TYR A 132 -13.38 -6.09 -9.95
C TYR A 132 -13.55 -4.83 -9.11
N GLY A 133 -14.75 -4.27 -9.10
CA GLY A 133 -15.07 -3.04 -8.39
C GLY A 133 -14.36 -1.82 -9.00
N GLY A 134 -14.04 -0.87 -8.13
CA GLY A 134 -13.35 0.37 -8.50
C GLY A 134 -14.15 1.62 -8.15
N LEU A 135 -13.45 2.63 -7.65
CA LEU A 135 -13.93 4.00 -7.50
C LEU A 135 -13.63 4.77 -8.78
N LEU A 136 -14.24 4.42 -9.90
CA LEU A 136 -14.09 5.19 -11.14
C LEU A 136 -14.84 6.52 -10.99
N GLY A 137 -14.15 7.53 -10.44
CA GLY A 137 -14.62 8.91 -10.33
C GLY A 137 -15.80 9.14 -9.37
N GLY A 138 -16.17 8.14 -8.56
CA GLY A 138 -17.29 8.22 -7.62
C GLY A 138 -16.86 8.60 -6.21
N LYS A 139 -17.68 9.38 -5.51
CA LYS A 139 -17.56 9.59 -4.06
C LYS A 139 -17.68 8.24 -3.32
N PRO A 140 -17.05 8.08 -2.14
CA PRO A 140 -17.28 6.92 -1.28
C PRO A 140 -18.77 6.68 -1.07
N LYS A 141 -19.21 5.40 -1.08
CA LYS A 141 -20.62 5.02 -0.88
C LYS A 141 -20.68 3.96 0.18
N LEU A 142 -21.58 4.13 1.16
CA LEU A 142 -21.85 3.10 2.16
C LEU A 142 -22.25 1.79 1.47
N THR A 143 -21.70 0.70 1.97
CA THR A 143 -21.97 -0.66 1.51
C THR A 143 -22.48 -1.50 2.68
N ASP A 144 -22.99 -2.69 2.40
CA ASP A 144 -23.45 -3.59 3.46
C ASP A 144 -22.29 -4.28 4.20
N TYR A 145 -21.05 -4.16 3.69
CA TYR A 145 -19.86 -4.76 4.28
C TYR A 145 -19.30 -3.92 5.42
N LYS A 146 -18.65 -4.61 6.36
CA LYS A 146 -18.08 -3.99 7.56
C LYS A 146 -16.66 -4.48 7.81
N VAL A 147 -15.82 -3.57 8.28
CA VAL A 147 -14.51 -3.88 8.86
C VAL A 147 -14.66 -3.93 10.37
N THR A 148 -14.13 -4.98 10.99
CA THR A 148 -14.00 -5.06 12.44
C THR A 148 -12.55 -4.82 12.83
N ILE A 149 -12.29 -3.67 13.45
CA ILE A 149 -10.99 -3.35 14.05
C ILE A 149 -10.95 -4.01 15.43
N THR A 150 -10.08 -5.00 15.57
CA THR A 150 -9.86 -5.74 16.81
C THR A 150 -8.85 -5.05 17.71
N GLU A 151 -7.91 -4.31 17.11
CA GLU A 151 -6.87 -3.59 17.83
C GLU A 151 -6.59 -2.23 17.18
N CYS A 152 -6.46 -1.20 18.02
CA CYS A 152 -5.96 0.11 17.63
C CYS A 152 -5.06 0.63 18.74
N LYS A 153 -3.78 0.83 18.45
CA LYS A 153 -2.75 1.26 19.42
C LYS A 153 -2.14 2.59 18.99
N ASP A 154 -2.08 3.52 19.92
CA ASP A 154 -1.22 4.70 19.82
C ASP A 154 0.22 4.26 20.11
N LEU A 155 1.12 4.46 19.14
CA LEU A 155 2.55 4.17 19.25
C LEU A 155 3.35 5.40 19.70
N GLY A 156 2.68 6.50 20.02
CA GLY A 156 3.27 7.76 20.45
C GLY A 156 3.53 8.73 19.29
N SER A 157 4.24 9.82 19.62
CA SER A 157 4.52 10.87 18.66
C SER A 157 5.36 10.38 17.47
N ASN A 158 5.02 10.87 16.28
CA ASN A 158 5.83 10.67 15.08
C ASN A 158 6.94 11.74 14.89
N ASN A 159 7.14 12.63 15.87
CA ASN A 159 8.09 13.74 15.83
C ASN A 159 7.86 14.76 14.70
N LEU A 160 6.71 14.71 14.01
CA LEU A 160 6.33 15.61 12.92
C LEU A 160 5.02 16.37 13.21
N GLY A 161 4.60 16.36 14.48
CA GLY A 161 3.40 17.05 14.97
C GLY A 161 2.14 16.18 14.98
N GLY A 162 2.27 14.86 14.84
CA GLY A 162 1.18 13.89 14.93
C GLY A 162 1.57 12.66 15.74
N HIS A 163 0.70 11.66 15.72
CA HIS A 163 0.91 10.36 16.34
C HIS A 163 1.03 9.26 15.28
N LYS A 164 1.85 8.26 15.60
CA LYS A 164 1.90 7.02 14.85
C LYS A 164 0.95 6.03 15.51
N TRP A 165 0.12 5.38 14.72
CA TRP A 165 -0.87 4.42 15.16
C TRP A 165 -0.59 3.04 14.54
N SER A 166 -1.15 1.99 15.14
CA SER A 166 -1.16 0.63 14.60
C SER A 166 -2.55 0.03 14.71
N ILE A 167 -3.06 -0.59 13.64
CA ILE A 167 -4.35 -1.28 13.65
C ILE A 167 -4.27 -2.72 13.15
N SER A 168 -5.18 -3.52 13.69
CA SER A 168 -5.45 -4.89 13.25
C SER A 168 -6.96 -5.10 13.13
N GLY A 169 -7.38 -5.95 12.20
CA GLY A 169 -8.81 -6.17 11.98
C GLY A 169 -9.12 -7.19 10.89
N THR A 170 -10.41 -7.35 10.63
CA THR A 170 -10.94 -8.27 9.64
C THR A 170 -12.09 -7.67 8.84
N CYS A 171 -12.31 -8.21 7.65
CA CYS A 171 -13.51 -8.02 6.84
C CYS A 171 -13.88 -9.36 6.19
N GLU A 172 -15.15 -9.70 6.15
CA GLU A 172 -15.60 -11.05 5.76
C GLU A 172 -16.66 -10.98 4.67
N ASP A 173 -16.69 -12.03 3.84
CA ASP A 173 -17.70 -12.32 2.82
C ASP A 173 -18.00 -11.16 1.85
N ILE A 174 -16.96 -10.57 1.27
CA ILE A 174 -17.12 -9.52 0.25
C ILE A 174 -17.35 -10.17 -1.13
N SER A 175 -18.44 -9.81 -1.80
CA SER A 175 -18.65 -10.05 -3.22
C SER A 175 -18.43 -8.77 -4.03
N ILE A 176 -17.52 -8.82 -4.99
CA ILE A 176 -17.11 -7.68 -5.82
C ILE A 176 -17.49 -7.97 -7.28
N LYS A 177 -18.31 -7.11 -7.88
CA LYS A 177 -18.71 -7.25 -9.28
C LYS A 177 -17.56 -6.90 -10.23
N ALA A 178 -17.45 -7.61 -11.34
CA ALA A 178 -16.50 -7.29 -12.40
C ALA A 178 -16.77 -5.89 -12.99
N ALA A 179 -15.72 -5.20 -13.39
CA ALA A 179 -15.81 -3.90 -14.05
C ALA A 179 -16.55 -4.06 -15.40
N GLY A 180 -17.38 -3.07 -15.76
CA GLY A 180 -18.15 -3.12 -17.01
C GLY A 180 -17.29 -3.34 -18.25
N ILE A 181 -16.09 -2.73 -18.30
CA ILE A 181 -15.12 -2.91 -19.39
C ILE A 181 -14.64 -4.35 -19.56
N MET A 182 -14.44 -5.07 -18.45
CA MET A 182 -14.06 -6.48 -18.44
C MET A 182 -15.19 -7.35 -18.99
N LEU A 183 -16.45 -7.02 -18.67
CA LEU A 183 -17.62 -7.76 -19.13
C LEU A 183 -18.00 -7.52 -20.60
N MET A 184 -17.44 -6.48 -21.23
CA MET A 184 -17.64 -6.17 -22.64
C MET A 184 -16.81 -7.08 -23.56
N ASP A 185 -15.65 -7.55 -23.11
CA ASP A 185 -14.84 -8.49 -23.88
C ASP A 185 -15.39 -9.92 -23.77
N LYS A 186 -16.34 -10.23 -24.66
CA LYS A 186 -16.97 -11.57 -24.73
C LYS A 186 -16.00 -12.67 -25.15
N SER A 187 -14.82 -12.35 -25.68
CA SER A 187 -13.84 -13.35 -26.11
C SER A 187 -13.14 -14.03 -24.94
N LYS A 188 -13.06 -13.36 -23.78
CA LYS A 188 -12.29 -13.82 -22.60
C LYS A 188 -13.12 -14.55 -21.54
N ASN A 189 -14.46 -14.59 -21.68
CA ASN A 189 -15.38 -15.27 -20.75
C ASN A 189 -15.10 -14.99 -19.26
N HIS A 190 -14.94 -13.71 -18.93
CA HIS A 190 -14.61 -13.26 -17.58
C HIS A 190 -15.72 -13.56 -16.55
N PRO A 191 -15.36 -13.89 -15.29
CA PRO A 191 -16.33 -14.01 -14.20
C PRO A 191 -17.11 -12.71 -13.97
N ALA A 192 -18.39 -12.82 -13.61
CA ALA A 192 -19.25 -11.66 -13.33
C ALA A 192 -18.96 -11.02 -11.95
N GLU A 193 -18.40 -11.79 -11.03
CA GLU A 193 -18.03 -11.36 -9.68
C GLU A 193 -16.88 -12.20 -9.15
N ILE A 194 -16.24 -11.68 -8.10
CA ILE A 194 -15.27 -12.41 -7.29
C ILE A 194 -15.69 -12.38 -5.83
N LYS A 195 -15.42 -13.47 -5.11
CA LYS A 195 -15.72 -13.61 -3.68
C LYS A 195 -14.45 -13.67 -2.86
N ILE A 196 -14.34 -12.75 -1.91
CA ILE A 196 -13.28 -12.71 -0.90
C ILE A 196 -13.90 -13.13 0.42
N ASN A 197 -13.59 -14.34 0.88
CA ASN A 197 -14.19 -14.93 2.07
C ASN A 197 -13.77 -14.19 3.35
N LYS A 198 -12.49 -13.82 3.42
CA LYS A 198 -11.94 -13.16 4.59
C LYS A 198 -10.74 -12.33 4.19
N ILE A 199 -10.65 -11.13 4.74
CA ILE A 199 -9.49 -10.25 4.76
C ILE A 199 -9.12 -10.12 6.23
N SER A 200 -7.87 -10.41 6.57
CA SER A 200 -7.29 -10.22 7.90
C SER A 200 -6.06 -9.35 7.76
N PHE A 201 -5.94 -8.33 8.59
CA PHE A 201 -4.80 -7.43 8.59
C PHE A 201 -4.31 -7.22 10.01
N SER A 202 -2.99 -7.11 10.16
CA SER A 202 -2.35 -7.05 11.47
C SER A 202 -1.20 -6.07 11.49
N ASN A 203 -1.14 -5.28 12.56
CA ASN A 203 -0.06 -4.34 12.86
C ASN A 203 0.21 -3.33 11.72
N LEU A 204 -0.84 -2.92 11.00
CA LEU A 204 -0.74 -1.90 9.96
C LEU A 204 -0.58 -0.54 10.62
N SER A 205 0.57 0.11 10.38
CA SER A 205 0.88 1.40 10.96
C SER A 205 0.52 2.57 10.04
N PHE A 206 0.05 3.68 10.60
CA PHE A 206 -0.17 4.93 9.89
C PHE A 206 0.17 6.15 10.75
N ASP A 207 0.44 7.27 10.10
CA ASP A 207 0.55 8.59 10.72
C ASP A 207 -0.78 9.34 10.58
N ASP A 208 -1.30 9.90 11.67
CA ASP A 208 -2.60 10.60 11.68
C ASP A 208 -2.56 12.01 11.05
N ASN A 209 -1.37 12.45 10.64
CA ASN A 209 -1.10 13.75 10.04
C ASN A 209 -0.34 13.65 8.70
N TRP A 210 -0.48 12.53 7.99
CA TRP A 210 0.25 12.30 6.75
C TRP A 210 -0.04 13.35 5.67
N GLU A 211 -1.25 13.92 5.65
CA GLU A 211 -1.65 14.97 4.70
C GLU A 211 -0.83 16.25 4.95
N GLU A 212 -0.72 16.67 6.22
CA GLU A 212 0.09 17.82 6.60
C GLU A 212 1.58 17.57 6.35
N MET A 213 2.05 16.34 6.52
CA MET A 213 3.43 15.96 6.18
C MET A 213 3.69 16.05 4.67
N MET A 214 2.76 15.57 3.84
CA MET A 214 2.86 15.62 2.39
C MET A 214 2.84 17.07 1.88
N GLU A 215 1.96 17.92 2.42
CA GLU A 215 1.89 19.34 2.05
C GLU A 215 3.22 20.06 2.35
N LYS A 216 3.78 19.86 3.55
CA LYS A 216 5.10 20.40 3.91
C LYS A 216 6.21 19.94 2.97
N ALA A 217 6.24 18.66 2.62
CA ALA A 217 7.23 18.11 1.69
C ALA A 217 7.11 18.73 0.29
N MET A 218 5.88 18.88 -0.21
CA MET A 218 5.62 19.52 -1.50
C MET A 218 6.06 20.98 -1.53
N ASP A 219 5.83 21.73 -0.45
CA ASP A 219 6.24 23.12 -0.37
C ASP A 219 7.76 23.30 -0.27
N GLN A 220 8.46 22.41 0.42
CA GLN A 220 9.93 22.37 0.42
C GLN A 220 10.48 22.08 -0.98
N MET A 221 9.89 21.13 -1.71
CA MET A 221 10.29 20.85 -3.09
C MET A 221 10.08 22.04 -4.03
N LYS A 222 9.03 22.83 -3.82
CA LYS A 222 8.81 24.06 -4.61
C LYS A 222 9.82 25.16 -4.29
N LYS A 223 10.27 25.27 -3.02
CA LYS A 223 11.28 26.25 -2.59
C LYS A 223 12.70 25.90 -3.07
N ASN A 224 12.95 24.63 -3.35
CA ASN A 224 14.24 24.12 -3.84
C ASN A 224 14.30 24.00 -5.38
N LYS A 225 13.31 24.56 -6.09
CA LYS A 225 13.31 24.75 -7.55
C LYS A 225 13.57 26.21 -7.90
#